data_AF-A0AA45MLW1-F1
#
_entry.id   AF-A0AA45MLW1-F1
#
_cell.length_a   1.000
_cell.length_b   1.000
_cell.length_c   1.000
_cell.angle_alpha   90.00
_cell.angle_beta   90.00
_cell.angle_gamma   90.00
#
_symmetry.space_group_name_H-M   'P 1'
#
loop_
_entity.id
_entity.type
_entity.pdbx_description
1 polymer ?
#
loop_
_entity_poly.entity_id
_entity_poly.type
_entity_poly.pdbx_seq_one_letter_code
_entity_poly.pdbx_strand_id
1 'polypeptide(L)'
;MRMNTTFDTLSYTKRLEAAGVPAEQAEAHAFALGEVMRTQCATKADIYELREELREAILSQGARMDAQGLQLQQIIREVAAASEKRDMLLDAKIDLEVRRLEGLIKGQGDRLHNDMLKLKTYLMGWTVALNLSQLAVLFAALTYFRS
;
A
#
# COMPACT_ATOMS: atom_id res chain seq x y z
N MET A 1 36.28 -28.74 -34.64
CA MET A 1 36.21 -28.70 -36.13
C MET A 1 35.94 -27.27 -36.57
N ARG A 2 36.98 -26.51 -36.94
CA ARG A 2 36.78 -25.16 -37.49
C ARG A 2 36.39 -25.31 -38.96
N MET A 3 35.10 -25.27 -39.26
CA MET A 3 34.65 -25.07 -40.66
C MET A 3 35.11 -23.68 -41.08
N ASN A 4 36.07 -23.62 -42.00
CA ASN A 4 36.47 -22.39 -42.65
C ASN A 4 35.25 -21.92 -43.47
N THR A 5 34.43 -21.05 -42.88
CA THR A 5 33.09 -20.67 -43.39
C THR A 5 33.16 -19.48 -44.34
N THR A 6 34.30 -19.26 -44.97
CA THR A 6 34.46 -18.22 -45.98
C THR A 6 33.89 -18.77 -47.29
N PHE A 7 33.02 -17.99 -47.93
CA PHE A 7 32.50 -18.32 -49.25
C PHE A 7 33.68 -18.53 -50.21
N ASP A 8 33.83 -19.76 -50.71
CA ASP A 8 34.91 -20.14 -51.62
C ASP A 8 34.50 -19.77 -53.05
N THR A 9 34.87 -18.55 -53.44
CA THR A 9 34.62 -17.99 -54.77
C THR A 9 35.15 -18.90 -55.87
N LEU A 10 36.34 -19.51 -55.71
CA LEU A 10 36.97 -20.33 -56.75
C LEU A 10 36.23 -21.66 -56.95
N SER A 11 35.86 -22.32 -55.85
CA SER A 11 35.06 -23.55 -55.91
C SER A 11 33.67 -23.29 -56.50
N TYR A 12 33.08 -22.14 -56.18
CA TYR A 12 31.79 -21.72 -56.74
C TYR A 12 31.86 -21.41 -58.24
N THR A 13 32.88 -20.67 -58.71
CA THR A 13 33.12 -20.41 -60.14
C THR A 13 33.27 -21.70 -60.94
N LYS A 14 34.12 -22.63 -60.47
CA LYS A 14 34.34 -23.92 -61.14
C LYS A 14 33.07 -24.77 -61.25
N ARG A 15 32.19 -24.68 -60.25
CA ARG A 15 30.89 -25.37 -60.28
C ARG A 15 29.94 -24.76 -61.31
N LEU A 16 29.96 -23.44 -61.50
CA LEU A 16 29.17 -22.76 -62.52
C LEU A 16 29.68 -23.10 -63.93
N GLU A 17 31.00 -23.12 -64.13
CA GLU A 17 31.62 -23.54 -65.40
C GLU A 17 31.28 -25.00 -65.75
N ALA A 18 31.38 -25.91 -64.78
CA ALA A 18 31.00 -27.32 -64.97
C ALA A 18 29.50 -27.50 -65.28
N ALA A 19 28.65 -26.53 -64.90
CA ALA A 19 27.23 -26.50 -65.22
C ALA A 19 26.93 -25.82 -66.58
N GLY A 20 27.96 -25.41 -67.33
CA GLY A 20 27.83 -24.82 -68.67
C GLY A 20 27.76 -23.29 -68.69
N VAL A 21 27.99 -22.59 -67.56
CA VAL A 21 28.07 -21.13 -67.53
C VAL A 21 29.44 -20.68 -68.09
N PRO A 22 29.50 -19.71 -69.01
CA PRO A 22 30.77 -19.17 -69.50
C PRO A 22 31.64 -18.62 -68.36
N ALA A 23 32.97 -18.79 -68.44
CA ALA A 23 33.91 -18.42 -67.38
C ALA A 23 33.75 -16.97 -66.88
N GLU A 24 33.65 -15.99 -67.79
CA GLU A 24 33.44 -14.58 -67.42
C GLU A 24 32.14 -14.35 -66.64
N GLN A 25 31.06 -15.06 -67.01
CA GLN A 25 29.80 -14.97 -66.28
C GLN A 25 29.88 -15.68 -64.93
N ALA A 26 30.52 -16.85 -64.87
CA ALA A 26 30.73 -17.60 -63.64
C ALA A 26 31.50 -16.77 -62.59
N GLU A 27 32.56 -16.06 -63.01
CA GLU A 27 33.30 -15.14 -62.14
C GLU A 27 32.44 -13.96 -61.69
N ALA A 28 31.69 -13.33 -62.60
CA ALA A 28 30.79 -12.22 -62.25
C ALA A 28 29.73 -12.64 -61.21
N HIS A 29 29.14 -13.83 -61.36
CA HIS A 29 28.19 -14.39 -60.39
C HIS A 29 28.84 -14.67 -59.03
N ALA A 30 30.02 -15.28 -59.02
CA ALA A 30 30.76 -15.58 -57.79
C ALA A 30 31.15 -14.30 -57.04
N PHE A 31 31.56 -13.27 -57.78
CA PHE A 31 31.92 -11.97 -57.23
C PHE A 31 30.70 -11.27 -56.62
N ALA A 32 29.59 -11.18 -57.37
CA ALA A 32 28.36 -10.54 -56.90
C ALA A 32 27.79 -11.22 -55.65
N LEU A 33 27.78 -12.56 -55.60
CA LEU A 33 27.32 -13.30 -54.42
C LEU A 33 28.25 -13.09 -53.22
N GLY A 34 29.57 -13.10 -53.43
CA GLY A 34 30.55 -12.82 -52.38
C GLY A 34 30.46 -11.39 -51.85
N GLU A 35 30.12 -10.41 -52.69
CA GLU A 35 29.83 -9.04 -52.26
C GLU A 35 28.58 -8.96 -51.38
N VAL A 36 27.45 -9.52 -51.84
CA VAL A 36 26.19 -9.54 -51.06
C VAL A 36 26.38 -10.23 -49.71
N MET A 37 27.11 -11.36 -49.65
CA MET A 37 27.38 -12.05 -48.39
C MET A 37 28.23 -11.23 -47.41
N ARG A 38 29.07 -10.30 -47.90
CA ARG A 38 29.87 -9.41 -47.05
C ARG A 38 29.11 -8.17 -46.60
N THR A 39 28.16 -7.68 -47.41
CA THR A 39 27.48 -6.41 -47.15
C THR A 39 26.10 -6.58 -46.50
N GLN A 40 25.43 -7.72 -46.68
CA GLN A 40 24.05 -7.92 -46.21
C GLN A 40 23.89 -9.00 -45.15
N CYS A 41 24.92 -9.79 -44.86
CA CYS A 41 24.86 -10.80 -43.81
C CYS A 41 25.59 -10.32 -42.56
N ALA A 42 24.93 -10.45 -41.40
CA ALA A 42 25.58 -10.27 -40.11
C ALA A 42 26.75 -11.25 -39.97
N THR A 43 27.90 -10.74 -39.58
CA THR A 43 29.08 -11.55 -39.36
C THR A 43 29.00 -12.28 -38.02
N LYS A 44 29.87 -13.27 -37.82
CA LYS A 44 29.99 -13.89 -36.49
C LYS A 44 30.39 -12.88 -35.43
N ALA A 45 31.18 -11.86 -35.78
CA ALA A 45 31.59 -10.81 -34.84
C ALA A 45 30.38 -10.02 -34.35
N ASP A 46 29.49 -9.61 -35.27
CA ASP A 46 28.26 -8.88 -34.95
C ASP A 46 27.36 -9.69 -33.99
N ILE A 47 27.26 -11.01 -34.20
CA ILE A 47 26.51 -11.90 -33.30
C ILE A 47 27.18 -12.00 -31.93
N TYR A 48 28.52 -12.04 -31.86
CA TYR A 48 29.23 -12.07 -30.58
C TYR A 48 29.07 -10.75 -29.82
N GLU A 49 29.15 -9.62 -30.50
CA GLU A 49 28.92 -8.29 -29.92
C GLU A 49 27.51 -8.18 -29.34
N LEU A 50 26.48 -8.51 -30.14
CA LEU A 50 25.09 -8.53 -29.67
C LEU A 50 24.88 -9.46 -28.47
N ARG A 51 25.57 -10.61 -28.42
CA ARG A 51 25.47 -11.54 -27.28
C ARG A 51 26.06 -10.96 -26.01
N GLU A 52 27.18 -10.25 -26.10
CA GLU A 52 27.78 -9.60 -24.93
C GLU A 52 26.94 -8.41 -24.49
N GLU A 53 26.45 -7.57 -25.40
CA GLU A 53 25.51 -6.48 -25.07
C GLU A 53 24.25 -7.01 -24.36
N LEU A 54 23.67 -8.09 -24.88
CA LEU A 54 22.48 -8.70 -24.28
C LEU A 54 22.80 -9.28 -22.89
N ARG A 55 23.98 -9.88 -22.72
CA ARG A 55 24.42 -10.41 -21.42
C ARG A 55 24.57 -9.29 -20.40
N GLU A 56 25.19 -8.18 -20.78
CA GLU A 56 25.33 -6.99 -19.92
C GLU A 56 23.97 -6.38 -19.59
N ALA A 57 23.06 -6.28 -20.56
CA ALA A 57 21.69 -5.81 -20.35
C ALA A 57 20.93 -6.70 -19.35
N ILE A 58 21.04 -8.03 -19.47
CA ILE A 58 20.40 -8.97 -18.54
C ILE A 58 20.98 -8.85 -17.13
N LEU A 59 22.32 -8.76 -17.00
CA LEU A 59 22.98 -8.62 -15.71
C LEU A 59 22.61 -7.32 -15.01
N SER A 60 22.64 -6.20 -15.75
CA SER A 60 22.26 -4.89 -15.22
C SER A 60 20.78 -4.85 -14.83
N GLN A 61 19.90 -5.47 -15.61
CA GLN A 61 18.48 -5.57 -15.28
C GLN A 61 18.25 -6.43 -14.04
N GLY A 62 18.96 -7.56 -13.89
CA GLY A 62 18.92 -8.39 -12.69
C GLY A 62 19.32 -7.60 -11.43
N ALA A 63 20.44 -6.88 -11.50
CA ALA A 63 20.89 -6.03 -10.39
C ALA A 63 19.87 -4.91 -10.03
N ARG A 64 19.21 -4.32 -11.04
CA ARG A 64 18.14 -3.34 -10.81
C ARG A 64 16.93 -3.97 -10.13
N MET A 65 16.52 -5.17 -10.56
CA MET A 65 15.41 -5.90 -9.94
C MET A 65 15.72 -6.27 -8.48
N ASP A 66 16.94 -6.70 -8.19
CA ASP A 66 17.38 -7.00 -6.82
C ASP A 66 17.37 -5.74 -5.94
N ALA A 67 17.89 -4.62 -6.45
CA ALA A 67 17.85 -3.35 -5.75
C ALA A 67 16.41 -2.87 -5.48
N GLN A 68 15.52 -3.00 -6.47
CA GLN A 68 14.10 -2.70 -6.30
C GLN A 68 13.44 -3.63 -5.27
N GLY A 69 13.78 -4.91 -5.26
CA GLY A 69 13.31 -5.88 -4.28
C GLY A 69 13.69 -5.48 -2.85
N LEU A 70 14.95 -5.06 -2.64
CA LEU A 70 15.42 -4.56 -1.34
C LEU A 70 14.70 -3.27 -0.92
N GLN A 71 14.51 -2.33 -1.85
CA GLN A 71 13.77 -1.09 -1.58
C GLN A 71 12.32 -1.37 -1.18
N LEU A 72 11.63 -2.28 -1.88
CA LEU A 72 10.26 -2.67 -1.55
C LEU A 72 10.18 -3.33 -0.17
N GLN A 73 11.13 -4.21 0.16
CA GLN A 73 11.18 -4.80 1.51
C GLN A 73 11.37 -3.75 2.60
N GLN A 74 12.20 -2.73 2.35
CA GLN A 74 12.37 -1.62 3.28
C GLN A 74 11.08 -0.82 3.45
N ILE A 75 10.42 -0.45 2.35
CA ILE A 75 9.14 0.29 2.37
C ILE A 75 8.08 -0.50 3.15
N ILE A 76 7.98 -1.81 2.92
CA ILE A 76 7.03 -2.68 3.63
C ILE A 76 7.29 -2.63 5.14
N ARG A 77 8.55 -2.71 5.58
CA ARG A 77 8.90 -2.63 7.01
C ARG A 77 8.54 -1.27 7.61
N GLU A 78 8.84 -0.19 6.90
CA GLU A 78 8.52 1.17 7.34
C GLU A 78 7.00 1.38 7.47
N VAL A 79 6.23 0.92 6.48
CA VAL A 79 4.77 1.00 6.51
C VAL A 79 4.18 0.16 7.65
N ALA A 80 4.70 -1.05 7.88
CA ALA A 80 4.26 -1.90 8.98
C ALA A 80 4.49 -1.24 10.35
N ALA A 81 5.70 -0.72 10.58
CA ALA A 81 6.03 -0.01 11.82
C ALA A 81 5.19 1.27 12.02
N ALA A 82 4.93 2.01 10.94
CA ALA A 82 4.09 3.21 10.99
C ALA A 82 2.62 2.86 11.28
N SER A 83 2.11 1.76 10.75
CA SER A 83 0.76 1.25 11.02
C SER A 83 0.62 0.86 12.49
N GLU A 84 1.54 0.04 13.00
CA GLU A 84 1.54 -0.40 14.39
C GLU A 84 1.55 0.79 15.37
N LYS A 85 2.37 1.81 15.09
CA LYS A 85 2.39 3.05 15.88
C LYS A 85 1.04 3.79 15.84
N ARG A 86 0.36 3.83 14.68
CA ARG A 86 -0.95 4.47 14.56
C ARG A 86 -2.01 3.71 15.36
N ASP A 87 -1.98 2.39 15.32
CA ASP A 87 -2.92 1.55 16.06
C ASP A 87 -2.77 1.79 17.57
N MET A 88 -1.53 1.78 18.09
CA MET A 88 -1.25 2.11 19.50
C MET A 88 -1.75 3.52 19.90
N LEU A 89 -1.59 4.51 19.01
CA LEU A 89 -2.06 5.87 19.28
C LEU A 89 -3.59 5.98 19.26
N LEU A 90 -4.25 5.22 18.38
CA LEU A 90 -5.70 5.16 18.33
C LEU A 90 -6.26 4.50 19.59
N ASP A 91 -5.69 3.38 20.03
CA ASP A 91 -6.08 2.71 21.26
C ASP A 91 -5.93 3.63 22.48
N ALA A 92 -4.78 4.30 22.61
CA ALA A 92 -4.56 5.25 23.70
C ALA A 92 -5.55 6.42 23.68
N LYS A 93 -5.93 6.90 22.49
CA LYS A 93 -6.91 7.99 22.35
C LYS A 93 -8.33 7.52 22.69
N ILE A 94 -8.69 6.31 22.27
CA ILE A 94 -9.97 5.68 22.61
C ILE A 94 -10.08 5.54 24.14
N ASP A 95 -9.05 4.98 24.79
CA ASP A 95 -9.03 4.84 26.24
C ASP A 95 -9.19 6.18 26.97
N LEU A 96 -8.54 7.24 26.48
CA LEU A 96 -8.66 8.57 27.06
C LEU A 96 -10.08 9.12 26.93
N GLU A 97 -10.69 9.03 25.75
CA GLU A 97 -12.06 9.52 25.54
C GLU A 97 -13.09 8.68 26.30
N VAL A 98 -12.90 7.36 26.42
CA VAL A 98 -13.74 6.50 27.27
C VAL A 98 -13.68 6.96 28.73
N ARG A 99 -12.48 7.12 29.29
CA ARG A 99 -12.31 7.62 30.67
C ARG A 99 -12.94 9.00 30.88
N ARG A 100 -12.79 9.87 29.89
CA ARG A 100 -13.38 11.22 29.92
C ARG A 100 -14.91 11.14 29.97
N LEU A 101 -15.51 10.32 29.12
CA LEU A 101 -16.97 10.14 29.06
C LEU A 101 -17.51 9.51 30.34
N GLU A 102 -16.84 8.49 30.88
CA GLU A 102 -17.18 7.89 32.17
C GLU A 102 -17.17 8.92 33.31
N GLY A 103 -16.14 9.78 33.35
CA GLY A 103 -16.06 10.87 34.32
C GLY A 103 -17.19 11.88 34.19
N LEU A 104 -17.56 12.26 32.96
CA LEU A 104 -18.68 13.16 32.68
C LEU A 104 -20.02 12.57 33.10
N ILE A 105 -20.27 11.30 32.76
CA ILE A 105 -21.49 10.57 33.13
C ILE A 105 -21.61 10.47 34.64
N LYS A 106 -20.54 10.06 35.33
CA LYS A 106 -20.52 9.99 36.79
C LYS A 106 -20.82 11.35 37.42
N GLY A 107 -20.16 12.41 36.96
CA GLY A 107 -20.38 13.76 37.46
C GLY A 107 -21.81 14.27 37.21
N GLN A 108 -22.43 13.91 36.08
CA GLN A 108 -23.85 14.19 35.82
C GLN A 108 -24.77 13.41 36.77
N GLY A 109 -24.47 12.13 37.00
CA GLY A 109 -25.20 11.28 37.95
C GLY A 109 -25.17 11.84 39.37
N ASP A 110 -23.99 12.23 39.85
CA ASP A 110 -23.83 12.82 41.18
C ASP A 110 -24.62 14.14 41.33
N ARG A 111 -24.64 14.98 40.29
CA ARG A 111 -25.43 16.22 40.28
C ARG A 111 -26.93 15.93 40.37
N LEU A 112 -27.44 15.05 39.49
CA LEU A 112 -28.85 14.66 39.48
C LEU A 112 -29.28 14.06 40.83
N HIS A 113 -28.43 13.21 41.42
CA HIS A 113 -28.69 12.62 42.74
C HIS A 113 -28.80 13.70 43.82
N ASN A 114 -27.85 14.63 43.87
CA ASN A 114 -27.86 15.71 44.85
C ASN A 114 -29.07 16.65 44.69
N ASP A 115 -29.44 16.99 43.47
CA ASP A 115 -30.60 17.84 43.22
C ASP A 115 -31.91 17.13 43.61
N MET A 116 -32.00 15.82 43.40
CA MET A 116 -33.12 15.00 43.88
C MET A 116 -33.20 14.97 45.42
N LEU A 117 -32.06 14.87 46.11
CA LEU A 117 -32.01 14.92 47.59
C LEU A 117 -32.47 16.28 48.13
N LYS A 118 -32.06 17.39 47.49
CA LYS A 118 -32.52 18.73 47.85
C LYS A 118 -34.02 18.87 47.65
N LEU A 119 -34.53 18.42 46.49
CA LEU A 119 -35.96 18.45 46.18
C LEU A 119 -36.78 17.63 47.19
N LYS A 120 -36.33 16.42 47.53
CA LYS A 120 -36.95 15.57 48.55
C LYS A 120 -37.01 16.28 49.91
N THR A 121 -35.89 16.86 50.34
CA THR A 121 -35.81 17.60 51.60
C THR A 121 -36.77 18.79 51.63
N TYR A 122 -36.83 19.54 50.53
CA TYR A 122 -37.77 20.66 50.38
C TYR A 122 -39.22 20.18 50.51
N LEU A 123 -39.61 19.14 49.75
CA LEU A 123 -40.96 18.57 49.80
C LEU A 123 -41.34 18.05 51.19
N MET A 124 -40.42 17.40 51.91
CA MET A 124 -40.65 17.01 53.31
C MET A 124 -40.92 18.23 54.19
N GLY A 125 -40.15 19.30 54.04
CA GLY A 125 -40.37 20.56 54.77
C GLY A 125 -41.76 21.15 54.53
N TRP A 126 -42.20 21.25 53.28
CA TRP A 126 -43.55 21.72 52.94
C TRP A 126 -44.64 20.80 53.47
N THR A 127 -44.42 19.49 53.42
CA THR A 127 -45.39 18.52 53.93
C THR A 127 -45.58 18.69 55.44
N VAL A 128 -44.50 18.87 56.21
CA VAL A 128 -44.58 19.14 57.66
C VAL A 128 -45.28 20.48 57.93
N ALA A 129 -44.93 21.55 57.19
CA ALA A 129 -45.57 22.85 57.33
C ALA A 129 -47.09 22.78 57.06
N LEU A 130 -47.50 22.06 56.00
CA LEU A 130 -48.91 21.84 55.67
C LEU A 130 -49.63 21.07 56.78
N ASN A 131 -49.07 19.96 57.27
CA ASN A 131 -49.66 19.19 58.37
C ASN A 131 -49.83 20.04 59.64
N LEU A 132 -48.83 20.85 60.01
CA LEU A 132 -48.93 21.76 61.15
C LEU A 132 -50.02 22.82 60.95
N SER A 133 -50.13 23.39 59.74
CA SER A 133 -51.17 24.36 59.42
C SER A 133 -52.59 23.75 59.51
N GLN A 134 -52.77 22.52 59.03
CA GLN A 134 -54.04 21.80 59.11
C GLN A 134 -54.44 21.52 60.56
N LEU A 135 -53.50 21.08 61.40
CA LEU A 135 -53.74 20.87 62.83
C LEU A 135 -54.15 22.18 63.53
N ALA A 136 -53.46 23.29 63.25
CA ALA A 136 -53.80 24.59 63.82
C ALA A 136 -55.24 25.03 63.47
N VAL A 137 -55.66 24.84 62.20
CA VAL A 137 -57.02 25.13 61.75
C VAL A 137 -58.05 24.23 62.46
N LEU A 138 -57.77 22.94 62.60
CA LEU A 138 -58.66 22.01 63.32
C LEU A 138 -58.82 22.41 64.80
N PHE A 139 -57.73 22.79 65.48
CA PHE A 139 -57.80 23.28 66.85
C PHE A 139 -58.63 24.57 66.97
N ALA A 140 -58.42 25.54 66.08
CA ALA A 140 -59.21 26.78 66.06
C ALA A 140 -60.70 26.53 65.84
N ALA A 141 -61.04 25.59 64.95
CA ALA A 141 -62.43 25.17 64.73
C ALA A 141 -63.02 24.52 65.99
N LEU A 142 -62.31 23.61 66.66
CA LEU A 142 -62.77 22.96 67.89
C LEU A 142 -63.00 23.95 69.03
N THR A 143 -62.14 24.98 69.18
CA THR A 143 -62.34 26.02 70.19
C THR A 143 -63.55 26.89 69.90
N TYR A 144 -63.79 27.23 68.62
CA TYR A 144 -64.96 28.02 68.21
C TYR A 144 -66.29 27.31 68.49
N PHE A 145 -66.34 25.98 68.31
CA PHE A 145 -67.54 25.20 68.60
C PHE A 145 -67.77 24.89 70.09
N ARG A 146 -66.78 25.15 70.96
CA ARG A 146 -66.86 24.90 72.40
C ARG A 146 -67.22 26.16 73.21
N SER A 147 -67.03 27.35 72.63
CA SER A 147 -67.54 28.64 73.13
C SER A 147 -68.98 28.87 72.71
#